data_AF-A0A327NE75-F1
#
_entry.id   AF-A0A327NE75-F1
#
_cell.length_a   1.000
_cell.length_b   1.000
_cell.length_c   1.000
_cell.angle_alpha   90.00
_cell.angle_beta   90.00
_cell.angle_gamma   90.00
#
_symmetry.space_group_name_H-M   'P 1'
#
loop_
_entity.id
_entity.type
_entity.pdbx_description
1 polymer ?
#
loop_
_entity_poly.entity_id
_entity_poly.type
_entity_poly.pdbx_seq_one_letter_code
_entity_poly.pdbx_strand_id
1 'polypeptide(L)'
;MKNAFFLVFLVSFLSSCKKEEIPLTDNTPITIPDSGFEDYLVYLNIDSDRTVNGSIKYGDIKSVDTLRLIVTAQRPTIKNLKGIAYFTNLKYLDCTGWAIDQLDVSQNPNLEFLNCSTNPSAGEGYYPPAQISQLLFGKANNKLKILHCNKNLIRTLDLTTLPSLTQLFCTGSLLTELDVSHNKNLTTCWTTNSPQLKTIYVSSLNQVDSTRSQDGGTIGGSYKWFKDAYTIYKVR
;
A
#
# COMPACT_ATOMS: atom_id res chain seq x y z
N MET A 1 28.75 64.12 4.33
CA MET A 1 29.59 63.48 5.36
C MET A 1 28.71 63.21 6.56
N LYS A 2 28.42 62.01 7.06
CA LYS A 2 28.72 60.62 6.70
C LYS A 2 27.50 59.78 7.09
N ASN A 3 27.12 58.84 6.23
CA ASN A 3 26.14 57.78 6.51
C ASN A 3 26.71 56.86 7.60
N ALA A 4 25.89 56.48 8.58
CA ALA A 4 26.18 55.34 9.46
C ALA A 4 25.12 54.26 9.19
N PHE A 5 25.53 53.25 8.43
CA PHE A 5 24.82 51.99 8.26
C PHE A 5 24.86 51.24 9.60
N PHE A 6 23.70 51.03 10.24
CA PHE A 6 23.59 50.02 11.30
C PHE A 6 23.06 48.74 10.64
N LEU A 7 24.00 47.87 10.30
CA LEU A 7 23.75 46.49 9.89
C LEU A 7 23.38 45.71 11.17
N VAL A 8 22.10 45.63 11.50
CA VAL A 8 21.64 44.62 12.46
C VAL A 8 21.45 43.34 11.66
N PHE A 9 22.35 42.38 11.92
CA PHE A 9 22.26 41.02 11.43
C PHE A 9 20.88 40.45 11.79
N LEU A 10 20.05 40.26 10.76
CA LEU A 10 18.90 39.38 10.86
C LEU A 10 19.49 37.98 11.01
N VAL A 11 19.63 37.51 12.25
CA VAL A 11 19.85 36.09 12.51
C VAL A 11 18.58 35.40 12.04
N SER A 12 18.61 34.93 10.80
CA SER A 12 17.61 34.02 10.26
C SER A 12 17.73 32.71 11.03
N PHE A 13 17.11 32.65 12.21
CA PHE A 13 16.56 31.39 12.69
C PHE A 13 15.48 30.99 11.68
N LEU A 14 15.88 30.27 10.63
CA LEU A 14 15.01 29.27 10.04
C LEU A 14 14.78 28.23 11.14
N SER A 15 13.87 28.57 12.05
CA SER A 15 13.28 27.64 12.97
C SER A 15 12.72 26.53 12.10
N SER A 16 13.37 25.37 12.16
CA SER A 16 12.77 24.11 11.76
C SER A 16 11.56 23.96 12.67
N CYS A 17 10.44 24.55 12.24
CA CYS A 17 9.15 24.36 12.87
C CYS A 17 8.74 22.93 12.54
N LYS A 18 9.39 21.96 13.19
CA LYS A 18 8.77 20.68 13.47
C LYS A 18 7.56 21.06 14.28
N LYS A 19 6.40 21.09 13.61
CA LYS A 19 5.12 21.21 14.29
C LYS A 19 5.14 20.16 15.38
N GLU A 20 5.16 20.60 16.63
CA GLU A 20 5.23 19.73 17.78
C GLU A 20 3.91 18.95 17.79
N GLU A 21 3.93 17.74 17.23
CA GLU A 21 2.75 16.88 17.19
C GLU A 21 2.45 16.47 18.63
N ILE A 22 1.26 16.83 19.10
CA ILE A 22 0.77 16.42 20.42
C ILE A 22 0.79 14.88 20.43
N PRO A 23 1.52 14.24 21.37
CA PRO A 23 1.59 12.79 21.44
C PRO A 23 0.19 12.17 21.56
N LEU A 24 -0.09 11.13 20.77
CA LEU A 24 -1.34 10.38 20.88
C LEU A 24 -1.40 9.65 22.23
N THR A 25 -2.57 9.67 22.85
CA THR A 25 -2.87 8.95 24.10
C THR A 25 -3.93 7.89 23.83
N ASP A 26 -4.13 6.96 24.76
CA ASP A 26 -5.09 5.86 24.57
C ASP A 26 -6.51 6.35 24.31
N ASN A 27 -6.89 7.49 24.90
CA ASN A 27 -8.21 8.09 24.72
C ASN A 27 -8.29 9.06 23.54
N THR A 28 -7.20 9.25 22.78
CA THR A 28 -7.22 10.15 21.62
C THR A 28 -8.18 9.60 20.56
N PRO A 29 -9.22 10.36 20.16
CA PRO A 29 -10.16 9.92 19.13
C PRO A 29 -9.51 10.01 17.75
N ILE A 30 -9.68 8.95 16.96
CA ILE A 30 -9.21 8.81 15.59
C ILE A 30 -10.42 8.70 14.70
N THR A 31 -10.57 9.62 13.74
CA THR A 31 -11.71 9.62 12.83
C THR A 31 -11.68 8.44 11.85
N ILE A 32 -12.74 7.64 11.84
CA ILE A 32 -13.01 6.55 10.89
C ILE A 32 -14.29 6.92 10.11
N PRO A 33 -14.19 7.71 9.03
CA PRO A 33 -15.39 8.28 8.38
C PRO A 33 -16.17 7.27 7.53
N ASP A 34 -15.57 6.12 7.19
CA ASP A 34 -16.25 5.03 6.51
C ASP A 34 -16.93 4.15 7.57
N SER A 35 -18.26 4.27 7.67
CA SER A 35 -19.03 3.48 8.65
C SER A 35 -18.97 1.98 8.40
N GLY A 36 -18.63 1.55 7.17
CA GLY A 36 -18.41 0.14 6.87
C GLY A 36 -17.09 -0.37 7.44
N PHE A 37 -16.04 0.46 7.38
CA PHE A 37 -14.77 0.15 8.03
C PHE A 37 -14.93 0.10 9.55
N GLU A 38 -15.58 1.10 10.15
CA GLU A 38 -15.82 1.15 11.59
C GLU A 38 -16.70 -0.01 12.09
N ASP A 39 -17.81 -0.33 11.40
CA ASP A 39 -18.64 -1.50 11.72
C ASP A 39 -17.82 -2.81 11.70
N TYR A 40 -16.84 -2.91 10.79
CA TYR A 40 -15.93 -4.04 10.75
C TYR A 40 -14.96 -4.07 11.94
N LEU A 41 -14.48 -2.91 12.40
CA LEU A 41 -13.65 -2.80 13.61
C LEU A 41 -14.44 -3.18 14.86
N VAL A 42 -15.72 -2.78 14.96
CA VAL A 42 -16.64 -3.25 16.01
C VAL A 42 -16.82 -4.76 15.96
N TYR A 43 -17.04 -5.33 14.77
CA TYR A 43 -17.20 -6.78 14.59
C TYR A 43 -15.99 -7.58 15.06
N LEU A 44 -14.79 -7.08 14.79
CA LEU A 44 -13.54 -7.70 15.23
C LEU A 44 -13.26 -7.52 16.73
N ASN A 45 -14.14 -6.83 17.47
CA ASN A 45 -13.93 -6.38 18.85
C ASN A 45 -12.66 -5.53 19.02
N ILE A 46 -12.28 -4.78 17.97
CA ILE A 46 -11.20 -3.80 18.04
C ILE A 46 -11.76 -2.51 18.64
N ASP A 47 -12.89 -2.02 18.12
CA ASP A 47 -13.53 -0.83 18.67
C ASP A 47 -14.17 -1.14 20.04
N SER A 48 -13.58 -0.58 21.10
CA SER A 48 -13.92 -0.92 22.48
C SER A 48 -15.29 -0.43 22.91
N ASP A 49 -15.82 0.62 22.28
CA ASP A 49 -17.14 1.16 22.64
C ASP A 49 -18.29 0.44 21.91
N ARG A 50 -17.96 -0.38 20.89
CA ARG A 50 -18.88 -1.19 20.09
C ARG A 50 -19.97 -0.39 19.38
N THR A 51 -19.69 0.87 19.06
CA THR A 51 -20.58 1.74 18.31
C THR A 51 -19.99 2.11 16.96
N VAL A 52 -20.85 2.47 16.01
CA VAL A 52 -20.45 3.01 14.71
C VAL A 52 -20.74 4.51 14.77
N ASN A 53 -19.77 5.29 15.23
CA ASN A 53 -19.90 6.71 15.57
C ASN A 53 -18.95 7.65 14.79
N GLY A 54 -18.18 7.11 13.85
CA GLY A 54 -17.19 7.79 13.04
C GLY A 54 -15.82 7.93 13.71
N SER A 55 -15.57 7.26 14.83
CA SER A 55 -14.38 7.44 15.65
C SER A 55 -13.99 6.19 16.43
N ILE A 56 -12.70 5.91 16.48
CA ILE A 56 -12.11 4.88 17.34
C ILE A 56 -11.04 5.47 18.25
N LYS A 57 -10.81 4.90 19.43
CA LYS A 57 -9.73 5.33 20.32
C LYS A 57 -8.37 4.85 19.81
N TYR A 58 -7.35 5.69 19.90
CA TYR A 58 -5.98 5.26 19.56
C TYR A 58 -5.53 4.05 20.39
N GLY A 59 -5.95 3.95 21.65
CA GLY A 59 -5.68 2.81 22.53
C GLY A 59 -6.16 1.47 21.98
N ASP A 60 -7.24 1.48 21.19
CA ASP A 60 -7.85 0.28 20.60
C ASP A 60 -7.05 -0.24 19.39
N ILE A 61 -6.35 0.65 18.68
CA ILE A 61 -5.66 0.33 17.42
C ILE A 61 -4.13 0.31 17.54
N LYS A 62 -3.55 0.96 18.56
CA LYS A 62 -2.09 1.12 18.71
C LYS A 62 -1.32 -0.20 18.80
N SER A 63 -1.96 -1.27 19.26
CA SER A 63 -1.34 -2.60 19.40
C SER A 63 -1.70 -3.56 18.25
N VAL A 64 -2.69 -3.22 17.42
CA VAL A 64 -3.17 -4.07 16.33
C VAL A 64 -2.04 -4.30 15.33
N ASP A 65 -1.58 -5.54 15.21
CA ASP A 65 -0.52 -5.93 14.27
C ASP A 65 -1.05 -6.66 13.03
N THR A 66 -2.30 -7.12 13.07
CA THR A 66 -2.94 -7.89 12.02
C THR A 66 -4.36 -7.41 11.83
N LEU A 67 -4.69 -6.98 10.62
CA LEU A 67 -6.04 -6.62 10.22
C LEU A 67 -6.41 -7.40 8.96
N ARG A 68 -7.44 -8.25 9.07
CA ARG A 68 -8.01 -9.00 7.95
C ARG A 68 -9.46 -8.59 7.77
N LEU A 69 -9.72 -7.81 6.74
CA LEU A 69 -11.03 -7.35 6.34
C LEU A 69 -11.56 -8.35 5.30
N ILE A 70 -12.35 -9.31 5.73
CA ILE A 70 -12.92 -10.34 4.88
C ILE A 70 -14.30 -9.87 4.42
N VAL A 71 -14.53 -9.91 3.12
CA VAL A 71 -15.84 -9.62 2.56
C VAL A 71 -16.89 -10.58 3.12
N THR A 72 -17.98 -10.05 3.70
CA THR A 72 -19.09 -10.87 4.22
C THR A 72 -20.43 -10.33 3.77
N ALA A 73 -21.40 -11.24 3.63
CA ALA A 73 -22.75 -10.95 3.19
C ALA A 73 -23.51 -9.96 4.11
N GLN A 74 -23.18 -9.98 5.40
CA GLN A 74 -23.96 -9.31 6.43
C GLN A 74 -23.38 -7.94 6.81
N ARG A 75 -22.28 -7.53 6.18
CA ARG A 75 -21.56 -6.31 6.55
C ARG A 75 -21.67 -5.26 5.44
N PRO A 76 -21.74 -3.97 5.81
CA PRO A 76 -21.62 -2.88 4.86
C PRO A 76 -20.33 -2.99 4.05
N THR A 77 -20.38 -2.52 2.80
CA THR A 77 -19.19 -2.42 1.95
C THR A 77 -18.22 -1.37 2.50
N ILE A 78 -16.96 -1.76 2.67
CA ILE A 78 -15.87 -0.83 2.95
C ILE A 78 -15.45 -0.11 1.67
N LYS A 79 -15.48 1.22 1.67
CA LYS A 79 -15.11 2.05 0.50
C LYS A 79 -13.81 2.83 0.72
N ASN A 80 -13.38 2.96 1.98
CA ASN A 80 -12.22 3.75 2.36
C ASN A 80 -11.66 3.25 3.70
N LEU A 81 -10.34 3.21 3.82
CA LEU A 81 -9.64 2.86 5.07
C LEU A 81 -9.07 4.08 5.79
N LYS A 82 -9.61 5.29 5.58
CA LYS A 82 -9.17 6.48 6.30
C LYS A 82 -9.22 6.24 7.81
N GLY A 83 -8.09 6.53 8.46
CA GLY A 83 -7.79 6.13 9.83
C GLY A 83 -6.71 5.04 9.94
N ILE A 84 -6.48 4.25 8.89
CA ILE A 84 -5.48 3.16 8.88
C ILE A 84 -4.05 3.64 9.18
N ALA A 85 -3.74 4.91 8.87
CA ALA A 85 -2.46 5.56 9.18
C ALA A 85 -2.12 5.52 10.69
N TYR A 86 -3.12 5.41 11.57
CA TYR A 86 -2.93 5.36 13.03
C TYR A 86 -2.73 3.93 13.57
N PHE A 87 -2.86 2.90 12.73
CA PHE A 87 -2.53 1.52 13.07
C PHE A 87 -1.01 1.33 12.95
N THR A 88 -0.26 2.00 13.83
CA THR A 88 1.20 2.15 13.72
C THR A 88 1.96 0.84 13.96
N ASN A 89 1.36 -0.13 14.66
CA ASN A 89 1.92 -1.46 14.87
C ASN A 89 1.52 -2.49 13.79
N LEU A 90 0.71 -2.09 12.80
CA LEU A 90 0.20 -3.00 11.77
C LEU A 90 1.33 -3.60 10.93
N LYS A 91 1.41 -4.94 10.92
CA LYS A 91 2.36 -5.75 10.14
C LYS A 91 1.69 -6.47 8.98
N TYR A 92 0.44 -6.85 9.15
CA TYR A 92 -0.32 -7.62 8.17
C TYR A 92 -1.65 -6.91 7.89
N LEU A 93 -1.84 -6.45 6.66
CA LEU A 93 -3.12 -5.91 6.19
C LEU A 93 -3.63 -6.75 5.01
N ASP A 94 -4.80 -7.33 5.18
CA ASP A 94 -5.57 -7.91 4.07
C ASP A 94 -6.91 -7.18 3.97
N CYS A 95 -7.08 -6.43 2.89
CA CYS A 95 -8.30 -5.73 2.54
C CYS A 95 -8.79 -6.14 1.15
N THR A 96 -8.65 -7.43 0.82
CA THR A 96 -9.04 -7.99 -0.46
C THR A 96 -10.55 -7.90 -0.69
N GLY A 97 -10.95 -7.51 -1.91
CA GLY A 97 -12.34 -7.61 -2.37
C GLY A 97 -13.29 -6.49 -1.91
N TRP A 98 -12.77 -5.41 -1.35
CA TRP A 98 -13.55 -4.23 -0.96
C TRP A 98 -13.56 -3.14 -2.03
N ALA A 99 -14.50 -2.21 -1.90
CA ALA A 99 -14.73 -1.11 -2.82
C ALA A 99 -13.80 0.09 -2.61
N ILE A 100 -12.53 -0.18 -2.33
CA ILE A 100 -11.56 0.86 -1.96
C ILE A 100 -11.07 1.55 -3.23
N ASP A 101 -11.32 2.86 -3.37
CA ASP A 101 -10.80 3.66 -4.50
C ASP A 101 -9.33 4.05 -4.29
N GLN A 102 -9.00 4.50 -3.07
CA GLN A 102 -7.65 4.91 -2.72
C GLN A 102 -7.22 4.25 -1.41
N LEU A 103 -5.98 3.75 -1.41
CA LEU A 103 -5.36 3.17 -0.24
C LEU A 103 -4.03 3.87 0.05
N ASP A 104 -3.98 4.58 1.17
CA ASP A 104 -2.76 5.19 1.69
C ASP A 104 -2.30 4.42 2.94
N VAL A 105 -1.16 3.74 2.81
CA VAL A 105 -0.47 3.05 3.91
C VAL A 105 0.87 3.70 4.25
N SER A 106 1.11 4.93 3.76
CA SER A 106 2.39 5.63 3.87
C SER A 106 2.88 5.84 5.30
N GLN A 107 1.96 5.78 6.28
CA GLN A 107 2.20 5.95 7.71
C GLN A 107 2.13 4.64 8.51
N ASN A 108 2.21 3.47 7.85
CA ASN A 108 2.26 2.16 8.53
C ASN A 108 3.71 1.62 8.54
N PRO A 109 4.58 2.07 9.46
CA PRO A 109 6.03 1.78 9.43
C PRO A 109 6.39 0.31 9.64
N ASN A 110 5.46 -0.47 10.21
CA ASN A 110 5.68 -1.87 10.54
C ASN A 110 5.09 -2.84 9.53
N LEU A 111 4.46 -2.35 8.45
CA LEU A 111 3.76 -3.19 7.48
C LEU A 111 4.75 -4.09 6.74
N GLU A 112 4.56 -5.41 6.84
CA GLU A 112 5.38 -6.45 6.20
C GLU A 112 4.64 -7.15 5.05
N PHE A 113 3.31 -7.23 5.16
CA PHE A 113 2.42 -7.84 4.18
C PHE A 113 1.23 -6.92 3.90
N LEU A 114 0.97 -6.68 2.61
CA LEU A 114 -0.23 -6.00 2.14
C LEU A 114 -0.90 -6.83 1.05
N ASN A 115 -2.16 -7.17 1.26
CA ASN A 115 -3.04 -7.66 0.21
C ASN A 115 -4.25 -6.75 0.05
N CYS A 116 -4.29 -6.04 -1.07
CA CYS A 116 -5.37 -5.17 -1.48
C CYS A 116 -5.89 -5.58 -2.87
N SER A 117 -5.79 -6.87 -3.19
CA SER A 117 -6.25 -7.40 -4.47
C SER A 117 -7.77 -7.30 -4.60
N THR A 118 -8.26 -7.16 -5.82
CA THR A 118 -9.69 -7.35 -6.11
C THR A 118 -9.95 -8.82 -6.42
N ASN A 119 -11.04 -9.37 -5.88
CA ASN A 119 -11.52 -10.72 -6.21
C ASN A 119 -12.62 -10.61 -7.28
N PRO A 120 -12.38 -11.04 -8.53
CA PRO A 120 -13.41 -11.01 -9.57
C PRO A 120 -14.41 -12.16 -9.47
N SER A 121 -14.16 -13.16 -8.61
CA SER A 121 -15.08 -14.29 -8.36
C SER A 121 -16.24 -13.92 -7.42
N ALA A 122 -16.28 -12.68 -6.96
CA ALA A 122 -17.48 -12.04 -6.46
C ALA A 122 -18.48 -11.91 -7.62
N GLY A 123 -19.24 -12.99 -7.88
CA GLY A 123 -20.21 -13.06 -8.95
C GLY A 123 -21.16 -11.85 -8.99
N GLU A 124 -21.65 -11.57 -10.19
CA GLU A 124 -22.60 -10.50 -10.45
C GLU A 124 -23.70 -10.46 -9.38
N GLY A 125 -23.78 -9.34 -8.65
CA GLY A 125 -24.91 -9.04 -7.77
C GLY A 125 -24.62 -8.91 -6.27
N TYR A 126 -23.49 -9.36 -5.75
CA TYR A 126 -23.24 -9.26 -4.30
C TYR A 126 -22.15 -8.26 -3.90
N TYR A 127 -21.14 -8.02 -4.75
CA TYR A 127 -20.03 -7.16 -4.37
C TYR A 127 -19.74 -6.11 -5.45
N PRO A 128 -19.64 -4.82 -5.06
CA PRO A 128 -19.40 -3.76 -6.02
C PRO A 128 -18.01 -3.92 -6.66
N PRO A 129 -17.90 -3.78 -8.00
CA PRO A 129 -16.61 -3.66 -8.67
C PRO A 129 -16.08 -2.25 -8.40
N ALA A 130 -15.47 -2.06 -7.24
CA ALA A 130 -14.62 -0.91 -7.00
C ALA A 130 -13.22 -1.42 -6.71
N GLN A 131 -12.27 -0.81 -7.42
CA GLN A 131 -10.91 -1.25 -7.60
C GLN A 131 -10.00 -0.10 -7.26
N ILE A 132 -8.89 -0.38 -6.58
CA ILE A 132 -7.96 0.67 -6.17
C ILE A 132 -7.38 1.36 -7.41
N SER A 133 -7.59 2.66 -7.53
CA SER A 133 -6.99 3.51 -8.57
C SER A 133 -5.65 4.08 -8.13
N GLN A 134 -5.49 4.31 -6.81
CA GLN A 134 -4.28 4.88 -6.21
C GLN A 134 -3.86 4.11 -4.97
N LEU A 135 -2.61 3.62 -4.98
CA LEU A 135 -1.96 2.96 -3.85
C LEU A 135 -0.72 3.77 -3.45
N LEU A 136 -0.68 4.26 -2.22
CA LEU A 136 0.37 5.15 -1.72
C LEU A 136 1.22 4.49 -0.64
N PHE A 137 2.54 4.63 -0.81
CA PHE A 137 3.57 4.23 0.13
C PHE A 137 4.42 5.43 0.54
N GLY A 138 5.00 5.37 1.73
CA GLY A 138 5.91 6.36 2.28
C GLY A 138 7.24 5.75 2.67
N LYS A 139 8.22 6.59 3.01
CA LYS A 139 9.56 6.16 3.45
C LYS A 139 9.54 5.19 4.65
N ALA A 140 8.46 5.21 5.43
CA ALA A 140 8.25 4.35 6.58
C ALA A 140 7.98 2.89 6.19
N ASN A 141 7.47 2.59 4.98
CA ASN A 141 7.11 1.24 4.55
C ASN A 141 8.33 0.37 4.15
N ASN A 142 9.51 0.66 4.68
CA ASN A 142 10.75 -0.02 4.33
C ASN A 142 10.82 -1.49 4.76
N LYS A 143 9.85 -1.97 5.57
CA LYS A 143 9.71 -3.37 6.01
C LYS A 143 8.78 -4.20 5.14
N LEU A 144 8.07 -3.61 4.17
CA LEU A 144 7.13 -4.34 3.33
C LEU A 144 7.86 -5.38 2.48
N LYS A 145 7.51 -6.66 2.65
CA LYS A 145 8.13 -7.81 1.97
C LYS A 145 7.26 -8.36 0.84
N ILE A 146 5.94 -8.32 1.02
CA ILE A 146 4.97 -8.93 0.11
C ILE A 146 3.85 -7.93 -0.19
N LEU A 147 3.63 -7.67 -1.47
CA LEU A 147 2.57 -6.81 -1.97
C LEU A 147 1.70 -7.55 -2.99
N HIS A 148 0.43 -7.72 -2.66
CA HIS A 148 -0.60 -8.21 -3.57
C HIS A 148 -1.56 -7.06 -3.88
N CYS A 149 -1.59 -6.61 -5.14
CA CYS A 149 -2.47 -5.54 -5.63
C CYS A 149 -3.12 -5.93 -6.97
N ASN A 150 -3.41 -7.24 -7.14
CA ASN A 150 -3.94 -7.79 -8.37
C ASN A 150 -5.32 -7.20 -8.73
N LYS A 151 -5.58 -7.10 -10.04
CA LYS A 151 -6.89 -6.78 -10.63
C LYS A 151 -7.46 -5.45 -10.15
N ASN A 152 -6.58 -4.47 -9.94
CA ASN A 152 -6.93 -3.11 -9.57
C ASN A 152 -6.80 -2.15 -10.78
N LEU A 153 -7.27 -0.90 -10.62
CA LEU A 153 -7.20 0.14 -11.65
C LEU A 153 -5.91 0.96 -11.57
N ILE A 154 -4.89 0.43 -10.91
CA ILE A 154 -3.59 1.09 -10.69
C ILE A 154 -2.92 1.32 -12.04
N ARG A 155 -2.68 2.59 -12.38
CA ARG A 155 -1.98 3.03 -13.60
C ARG A 155 -0.51 3.33 -13.37
N THR A 156 -0.16 3.74 -12.16
CA THR A 156 1.21 4.02 -11.71
C THR A 156 1.42 3.38 -10.35
N LEU A 157 2.60 2.83 -10.12
CA LEU A 157 2.94 2.17 -8.86
C LEU A 157 4.37 2.55 -8.48
N ASP A 158 4.51 3.46 -7.52
CA ASP A 158 5.81 3.88 -7.00
C ASP A 158 6.26 2.92 -5.88
N LEU A 159 7.31 2.15 -6.16
CA LEU A 159 7.90 1.17 -5.24
C LEU A 159 9.26 1.62 -4.71
N THR A 160 9.69 2.86 -4.99
CA THR A 160 11.02 3.37 -4.64
C THR A 160 11.28 3.40 -3.14
N THR A 161 10.22 3.47 -2.32
CA THR A 161 10.28 3.48 -0.85
C THR A 161 10.26 2.08 -0.22
N LEU A 162 10.27 1.01 -1.02
CA LEU A 162 10.09 -0.38 -0.58
C LEU A 162 11.34 -1.26 -0.81
N PRO A 163 12.50 -0.95 -0.20
CA PRO A 163 13.75 -1.66 -0.46
C PRO A 163 13.75 -3.14 0.00
N SER A 164 12.86 -3.51 0.93
CA SER A 164 12.74 -4.89 1.43
C SER A 164 11.74 -5.76 0.65
N LEU A 165 11.13 -5.23 -0.42
CA LEU A 165 10.13 -5.96 -1.18
C LEU A 165 10.76 -7.19 -1.85
N THR A 166 10.20 -8.36 -1.57
CA THR A 166 10.66 -9.66 -2.10
C THR A 166 9.66 -10.28 -3.07
N GLN A 167 8.37 -9.96 -2.92
CA GLN A 167 7.30 -10.46 -3.77
C GLN A 167 6.31 -9.37 -4.15
N LEU A 168 6.05 -9.25 -5.46
CA LEU A 168 5.08 -8.34 -6.04
C LEU A 168 4.09 -9.09 -6.93
N PHE A 169 2.81 -8.91 -6.68
CA PHE A 169 1.73 -9.47 -7.49
C PHE A 169 0.79 -8.34 -7.90
N CYS A 170 0.86 -7.95 -9.17
CA CYS A 170 0.04 -6.90 -9.78
C CYS A 170 -0.57 -7.37 -11.10
N THR A 171 -0.97 -8.65 -11.16
CA THR A 171 -1.63 -9.27 -12.31
C THR A 171 -2.96 -8.57 -12.59
N GLY A 172 -3.25 -8.25 -13.85
CA GLY A 172 -4.52 -7.61 -14.21
C GLY A 172 -4.62 -6.13 -13.85
N SER A 173 -3.49 -5.46 -13.55
CA SER A 173 -3.45 -4.02 -13.32
C SER A 173 -3.33 -3.24 -14.64
N LEU A 174 -3.64 -1.94 -14.60
CA LEU A 174 -3.62 -1.01 -15.74
C LEU A 174 -2.29 -0.24 -15.89
N LEU A 175 -1.19 -0.83 -15.41
CA LEU A 175 0.14 -0.25 -15.52
C LEU A 175 0.56 -0.13 -16.98
N THR A 176 1.19 0.99 -17.35
CA THR A 176 1.85 1.15 -18.66
C THR A 176 3.34 0.83 -18.59
N GLU A 177 3.94 1.15 -17.46
CA GLU A 177 5.31 0.81 -17.08
C GLU A 177 5.35 0.42 -15.60
N LEU A 178 6.37 -0.35 -15.24
CA LEU A 178 6.67 -0.73 -13.86
C LEU A 178 8.17 -0.58 -13.63
N ASP A 179 8.57 0.27 -12.67
CA ASP A 179 9.97 0.41 -12.28
C ASP A 179 10.22 -0.32 -10.96
N VAL A 180 11.00 -1.40 -11.04
CA VAL A 180 11.47 -2.20 -9.89
C VAL A 180 12.99 -2.21 -9.81
N SER A 181 13.68 -1.30 -10.51
CA SER A 181 15.15 -1.17 -10.48
C SER A 181 15.70 -0.84 -9.09
N HIS A 182 14.88 -0.24 -8.23
CA HIS A 182 15.23 0.08 -6.85
C HIS A 182 14.98 -1.10 -5.89
N ASN A 183 14.16 -2.08 -6.28
CA ASN A 183 13.75 -3.21 -5.45
C ASN A 183 14.67 -4.42 -5.68
N LYS A 184 15.94 -4.28 -5.31
CA LYS A 184 17.00 -5.28 -5.58
C LYS A 184 16.78 -6.65 -4.91
N ASN A 185 15.95 -6.69 -3.86
CA ASN A 185 15.60 -7.92 -3.15
C ASN A 185 14.39 -8.66 -3.77
N LEU A 186 13.80 -8.14 -4.84
CA LEU A 186 12.62 -8.72 -5.48
C LEU A 186 12.98 -10.02 -6.21
N THR A 187 12.41 -11.14 -5.74
CA THR A 187 12.64 -12.49 -6.30
C THR A 187 11.43 -13.04 -7.06
N THR A 188 10.25 -12.47 -6.81
CA THR A 188 8.97 -12.86 -7.42
C THR A 188 8.23 -11.61 -7.91
N CYS A 189 7.81 -11.59 -9.16
CA CYS A 189 7.07 -10.47 -9.76
C CYS A 189 6.05 -10.98 -10.78
N TRP A 190 4.77 -10.81 -10.52
CA TRP A 190 3.68 -11.32 -11.37
C TRP A 190 2.86 -10.17 -11.93
N THR A 191 3.00 -9.93 -13.23
CA THR A 191 2.38 -8.80 -13.95
C THR A 191 1.63 -9.27 -15.20
N THR A 192 1.10 -10.49 -15.20
CA THR A 192 0.36 -11.05 -16.34
C THR A 192 -1.03 -10.42 -16.48
N ASN A 193 -1.68 -10.61 -17.62
CA ASN A 193 -2.99 -10.05 -17.92
C ASN A 193 -3.05 -8.51 -17.83
N SER A 194 -1.96 -7.83 -18.14
CA SER A 194 -1.78 -6.38 -18.10
C SER A 194 -1.56 -5.83 -19.53
N PRO A 195 -2.61 -5.71 -20.37
CA PRO A 195 -2.54 -5.29 -21.79
C PRO A 195 -1.78 -3.99 -22.07
N GLN A 196 -1.75 -3.10 -21.09
CA GLN A 196 -1.13 -1.78 -21.19
C GLN A 196 0.35 -1.79 -20.80
N LEU A 197 0.84 -2.82 -20.08
CA LEU A 197 2.19 -2.85 -19.54
C LEU A 197 3.20 -3.17 -20.63
N LYS A 198 3.97 -2.18 -21.06
CA LYS A 198 4.96 -2.34 -22.14
C LYS A 198 6.36 -2.63 -21.62
N THR A 199 6.76 -1.98 -20.53
CA THR A 199 8.13 -2.08 -20.03
C THR A 199 8.15 -2.32 -18.52
N ILE A 200 8.99 -3.25 -18.10
CA ILE A 200 9.39 -3.43 -16.70
C ILE A 200 10.87 -3.04 -16.59
N TYR A 201 11.18 -2.00 -15.81
CA TYR A 201 12.56 -1.60 -15.53
C TYR A 201 13.12 -2.40 -14.36
N VAL A 202 14.29 -2.99 -14.55
CA VAL A 202 14.99 -3.83 -13.57
C VAL A 202 16.41 -3.33 -13.35
N SER A 203 17.01 -3.67 -12.21
CA SER A 203 18.39 -3.25 -11.87
C SER A 203 19.45 -3.97 -12.70
N SER A 204 19.13 -5.19 -13.15
CA SER A 204 19.97 -6.05 -13.98
C SER A 204 19.10 -7.11 -14.63
N LEU A 205 19.42 -7.54 -15.86
CA LEU A 205 18.73 -8.66 -16.49
C LEU A 205 18.97 -9.98 -15.76
N ASN A 206 20.06 -10.11 -15.00
CA ASN A 206 20.32 -11.28 -14.16
C ASN A 206 19.29 -11.43 -13.02
N GLN A 207 18.58 -10.35 -12.65
CA GLN A 207 17.50 -10.40 -11.66
C GLN A 207 16.29 -11.20 -12.16
N VAL A 208 16.10 -11.28 -13.48
CA VAL A 208 14.94 -11.90 -14.12
C VAL A 208 15.30 -13.17 -14.92
N ASP A 209 16.57 -13.42 -15.18
CA ASP A 209 17.05 -14.51 -16.02
C ASP A 209 17.74 -15.61 -15.19
N SER A 210 17.00 -16.66 -14.83
CA SER A 210 17.59 -17.94 -14.40
C SER A 210 16.96 -19.19 -15.02
N THR A 211 16.14 -19.03 -16.08
CA THR A 211 15.78 -20.01 -17.14
C THR A 211 14.37 -19.72 -17.67
N ARG A 212 14.27 -19.07 -18.84
CA ARG A 212 13.08 -19.05 -19.71
C ARG A 212 11.75 -18.65 -19.04
N SER A 213 11.53 -17.35 -18.83
CA SER A 213 10.16 -16.80 -18.79
C SER A 213 9.60 -16.70 -20.23
N GLN A 214 9.45 -17.84 -20.89
CA GLN A 214 8.67 -17.95 -22.13
C GLN A 214 7.56 -18.98 -21.86
N ASP A 215 6.33 -18.49 -21.88
CA ASP A 215 5.14 -19.29 -22.13
C ASP A 215 4.70 -20.28 -21.02
N GLY A 216 4.49 -19.78 -19.81
CA GLY A 216 3.57 -20.42 -18.85
C GLY A 216 3.96 -21.80 -18.32
N GLY A 217 5.22 -22.24 -18.47
CA GLY A 217 5.70 -23.51 -17.93
C GLY A 217 6.39 -23.38 -16.57
N THR A 218 5.88 -24.06 -15.55
CA THR A 218 6.62 -24.36 -14.31
C THR A 218 7.68 -25.43 -14.55
N ILE A 219 8.96 -25.14 -14.30
CA ILE A 219 9.99 -26.15 -13.97
C ILE A 219 10.92 -25.59 -12.89
N GLY A 220 11.33 -26.46 -11.96
CA GLY A 220 11.95 -26.16 -10.67
C GLY A 220 13.22 -25.30 -10.70
N GLY A 221 13.16 -24.19 -9.97
CA GLY A 221 14.23 -23.23 -9.69
C GLY A 221 13.56 -21.93 -9.22
N SER A 222 13.82 -21.47 -8.00
CA SER A 222 12.93 -20.62 -7.21
C SER A 222 12.92 -19.11 -7.56
N TYR A 223 12.75 -18.73 -8.82
CA TYR A 223 12.56 -17.32 -9.22
C TYR A 223 11.41 -17.17 -10.23
N LYS A 224 10.33 -16.51 -9.81
CA LYS A 224 9.00 -16.55 -10.46
C LYS A 224 8.61 -15.17 -11.00
N TRP A 225 9.25 -14.75 -12.08
CA TRP A 225 8.89 -13.54 -12.82
C TRP A 225 7.97 -13.90 -13.98
N PHE A 226 6.75 -13.37 -13.99
CA PHE A 226 5.76 -13.60 -15.04
C PHE A 226 5.23 -12.27 -15.56
N LYS A 227 5.21 -12.13 -16.88
CA LYS A 227 4.70 -10.96 -17.61
C LYS A 227 4.01 -11.45 -18.89
N ASP A 228 3.25 -10.58 -19.53
CA ASP A 228 2.69 -10.89 -20.84
C ASP A 228 3.76 -10.95 -21.93
N ALA A 229 3.46 -11.65 -23.03
CA ALA A 229 4.41 -11.89 -24.12
C ALA A 229 4.94 -10.60 -24.76
N TYR A 230 4.12 -9.55 -24.83
CA TYR A 230 4.47 -8.24 -25.42
C TYR A 230 5.17 -7.28 -24.44
N THR A 231 5.21 -7.60 -23.14
CA THR A 231 5.93 -6.78 -22.17
C THR A 231 7.42 -7.08 -22.25
N ILE A 232 8.30 -6.08 -22.14
CA ILE A 232 9.76 -6.29 -22.20
C ILE A 232 10.44 -5.83 -20.90
N TYR A 233 11.62 -6.39 -20.62
CA TYR A 233 12.50 -5.91 -19.56
C TYR A 233 13.48 -4.87 -20.12
N LYS A 234 13.76 -3.81 -19.36
CA LYS A 234 14.85 -2.86 -19.62
C LYS A 234 15.66 -2.62 -18.36
N VAL A 235 16.96 -2.38 -18.53
CA VAL A 235 17.83 -1.98 -17.41
C VAL A 235 17.77 -0.47 -17.26
N ARG A 236 17.69 0.00 -16.02
CA ARG A 236 17.87 1.40 -15.62
C ARG A 236 18.65 1.45 -14.31
#